data_AF-A0A537KBZ0-F1
#
_entry.id   AF-A0A537KBZ0-F1
#
_cell.length_a   1.000
_cell.length_b   1.000
_cell.length_c   1.000
_cell.angle_alpha   90.00
_cell.angle_beta   90.00
_cell.angle_gamma   90.00
#
_symmetry.space_group_name_H-M   'P 1'
#
loop_
_entity.id
_entity.type
_entity.pdbx_description
1 polymer ?
#
loop_
_entity_poly.entity_id
_entity_poly.type
_entity_poly.pdbx_seq_one_letter_code
_entity_poly.pdbx_strand_id
1 'polypeptide(L)'
;MIPKPNDWVEAVPAYPAFHNLSRPVQWYLLFLVAAYVLSTRALAPGHPEVVAALIAIFAGAAVVQPVPRYVEGIMVPNVPLALIAALLWTPQEVLLGAGIGTFLGLALFRKSEIWHATLNGALSALPAAAAAATVGPVLPLGSVGGALIPFFAAALMATAVLVVAHSVLSACYLSVQSRRPFFHDWLHHLAQNPANQFIATPLAAILAAASASVPGEAVGVVLTAACALALPLARQELAYYHQSQEMLEEIVEAIVQVLDRVMPGAREHSERVSAIAVETGRRLGLSEQSLVTLRLAARLHDVGILTESNVAGETGPGATPGNRLIARIPNRM
;
A
#
# COMPACT_ATOMS: atom_id res chain seq x y z
N MET A 1 -16.53 -27.53 -1.34
CA MET A 1 -16.89 -27.04 0.01
C MET A 1 -16.36 -25.61 0.07
N ILE A 2 -17.24 -24.63 -0.06
CA ILE A 2 -16.87 -23.20 -0.12
C ILE A 2 -16.54 -22.76 1.31
N PRO A 3 -15.34 -22.21 1.60
CA PRO A 3 -15.00 -21.77 2.95
C PRO A 3 -15.90 -20.60 3.36
N LYS A 4 -16.21 -20.51 4.66
CA LYS A 4 -17.14 -19.50 5.17
C LYS A 4 -16.47 -18.12 5.19
N PRO A 5 -17.22 -17.02 5.11
CA PRO A 5 -16.68 -15.64 5.14
C PRO A 5 -15.82 -15.31 6.37
N ASN A 6 -15.92 -16.09 7.45
CA ASN A 6 -15.11 -15.90 8.66
C ASN A 6 -13.73 -16.57 8.61
N ASP A 7 -13.43 -17.40 7.61
CA ASP A 7 -12.12 -18.07 7.50
C ASP A 7 -11.00 -17.13 7.00
N TRP A 8 -11.37 -15.92 6.53
CA TRP A 8 -10.44 -14.88 6.07
C TRP A 8 -9.88 -14.01 7.21
N VAL A 9 -10.36 -14.18 8.43
CA VAL A 9 -10.02 -13.31 9.58
C VAL A 9 -8.69 -13.70 10.24
N GLU A 10 -8.11 -14.87 9.97
CA GLU A 10 -6.97 -15.38 10.75
C GLU A 10 -5.66 -15.63 9.97
N ALA A 11 -5.62 -15.48 8.65
CA ALA A 11 -4.38 -15.64 7.91
C ALA A 11 -3.53 -14.36 7.92
N VAL A 12 -3.16 -13.87 9.11
CA VAL A 12 -1.93 -13.05 9.19
C VAL A 12 -0.82 -13.97 8.68
N PRO A 13 -0.11 -13.63 7.58
CA PRO A 13 0.95 -14.49 7.09
C PRO A 13 1.88 -14.78 8.26
N ALA A 14 2.05 -16.06 8.61
CA ALA A 14 2.89 -16.48 9.72
C ALA A 14 4.32 -16.04 9.40
N TYR A 15 4.67 -14.88 9.93
CA TYR A 15 5.93 -14.25 9.64
C TYR A 15 7.05 -15.09 10.27
N PRO A 16 8.13 -15.40 9.53
CA PRO A 16 9.22 -16.17 10.09
C PRO A 16 9.82 -15.42 11.27
N ALA A 17 10.21 -16.16 12.32
CA ALA A 17 10.96 -15.59 13.43
C ALA A 17 12.24 -14.90 12.92
N PHE A 18 12.72 -13.88 13.63
CA PHE A 18 13.87 -13.05 13.20
C PHE A 18 15.12 -13.87 12.79
N HIS A 19 15.41 -14.95 13.51
CA HIS A 19 16.56 -15.81 13.23
C HIS A 19 16.44 -16.59 11.91
N ASN A 20 15.22 -16.74 11.38
CA ASN A 20 14.93 -17.38 10.10
C ASN A 20 14.98 -16.39 8.93
N LEU A 21 15.20 -15.11 9.18
CA LEU A 21 15.42 -14.11 8.12
C LEU A 21 16.80 -14.25 7.50
N SER A 22 16.91 -13.82 6.24
CA SER A 22 18.21 -13.74 5.58
C SER A 22 19.13 -12.76 6.31
N ARG A 23 20.43 -13.06 6.36
CA ARG A 23 21.45 -12.17 6.97
C ARG A 23 21.35 -10.72 6.45
N PRO A 24 21.14 -10.46 5.15
CA PRO A 24 20.97 -9.10 4.65
C PRO A 24 19.77 -8.37 5.30
N VAL A 25 18.62 -9.03 5.45
CA VAL A 25 17.44 -8.45 6.09
C VAL A 25 17.68 -8.16 7.57
N GLN A 26 18.37 -9.06 8.29
CA GLN A 26 18.75 -8.82 9.68
C GLN A 26 19.66 -7.58 9.82
N TRP A 27 20.67 -7.44 8.97
CA TRP A 27 21.54 -6.26 8.96
C TRP A 27 20.80 -4.98 8.63
N TYR A 28 19.86 -5.03 7.69
CA TYR A 28 19.02 -3.89 7.35
C TYR A 28 18.15 -3.44 8.54
N LEU A 29 17.56 -4.38 9.27
CA LEU A 29 16.79 -4.07 10.48
C LEU A 29 17.66 -3.43 11.57
N LEU A 30 18.87 -3.96 11.78
CA LEU A 30 19.83 -3.38 12.74
C LEU A 30 20.25 -1.97 12.32
N PHE A 31 20.46 -1.73 11.02
CA PHE A 31 20.74 -0.41 10.48
C PHE A 31 19.59 0.56 10.75
N LEU A 32 18.33 0.16 10.53
CA LEU A 32 17.17 1.00 10.83
C LEU A 32 17.05 1.35 12.32
N VAL A 33 17.31 0.38 13.22
CA VAL A 33 17.33 0.62 14.66
C VAL A 33 18.46 1.59 15.03
N ALA A 34 19.66 1.41 14.48
CA ALA A 34 20.78 2.32 14.71
C ALA A 34 20.47 3.73 14.21
N ALA A 35 19.92 3.87 13.00
CA ALA A 35 19.50 5.15 12.44
C ALA A 35 18.45 5.83 13.34
N TYR A 36 17.45 5.07 13.80
CA TYR A 36 16.43 5.57 14.73
C TYR A 36 17.04 6.11 16.03
N VAL A 37 17.91 5.32 16.68
CA VAL A 37 18.57 5.73 17.93
C VAL A 37 19.47 6.95 17.72
N LEU A 38 20.25 6.98 16.64
CA LEU A 38 21.10 8.13 16.32
C LEU A 38 20.27 9.40 16.05
N SER A 39 19.16 9.28 15.32
CA SER A 39 18.25 10.41 15.06
C SER A 39 17.62 10.94 16.35
N THR A 40 17.23 10.08 17.30
CA THR A 40 16.71 10.55 18.60
C THR A 40 17.73 11.35 19.41
N ARG A 41 19.02 11.08 19.24
CA ARG A 41 20.12 11.81 19.91
C ARG A 41 20.48 13.12 19.19
N ALA A 42 20.26 13.18 17.88
CA ALA A 42 20.61 14.33 17.05
C ALA A 42 19.56 15.45 17.06
N LEU A 43 18.31 15.13 17.37
CA LEU A 43 17.20 16.08 17.39
C LEU A 43 17.05 16.75 18.76
N ALA A 44 16.51 17.97 18.76
CA ALA A 44 16.26 18.73 19.98
C ALA A 44 15.04 18.16 20.74
N PRO A 45 15.15 17.99 22.07
CA PRO A 45 14.07 17.42 22.89
C PRO A 45 12.80 18.26 22.81
N GLY A 46 11.71 17.59 22.46
CA GLY A 46 10.35 18.12 22.55
C GLY A 46 9.67 17.78 23.87
N HIS A 47 8.36 17.97 23.88
CA HIS A 47 7.47 17.84 25.03
C HIS A 47 7.12 16.37 25.31
N PRO A 48 7.40 15.84 26.53
CA PRO A 48 7.15 14.43 26.84
C PRO A 48 5.65 14.07 26.82
N GLU A 49 4.78 15.01 27.19
CA GLU A 49 3.32 14.89 27.09
C GLU A 49 2.84 14.69 25.65
N VAL A 50 3.41 15.43 24.69
CA VAL A 50 3.14 15.30 23.26
C VAL A 50 3.64 13.95 22.76
N VAL A 51 4.85 13.54 23.15
CA VAL A 51 5.38 12.21 22.79
C VAL A 51 4.43 11.10 23.27
N ALA A 52 3.98 11.16 24.53
CA ALA A 52 3.06 10.17 25.07
C ALA A 52 1.72 10.12 24.31
N ALA A 53 1.18 11.29 23.96
CA ALA A 53 -0.03 11.39 23.16
C ALA A 53 0.15 10.79 21.75
N LEU A 54 1.26 11.10 21.08
CA LEU A 54 1.57 10.56 19.76
C LEU A 54 1.78 9.03 19.81
N ILE A 55 2.43 8.51 20.85
CA ILE A 55 2.56 7.06 21.06
C ILE A 55 1.16 6.42 21.11
N ALA A 56 0.24 6.98 21.89
CA ALA A 56 -1.12 6.46 22.01
C ALA A 56 -1.88 6.53 20.68
N ILE A 57 -1.77 7.65 19.95
CA ILE A 57 -2.45 7.86 18.66
C ILE A 57 -1.94 6.86 17.61
N PHE A 58 -0.63 6.73 17.43
CA PHE A 58 -0.03 5.80 16.46
C PHE A 58 -0.23 4.33 16.85
N ALA A 59 -0.22 4.01 18.15
CA ALA A 59 -0.57 2.66 18.61
C ALA A 59 -2.04 2.34 18.31
N GLY A 60 -2.96 3.29 18.58
CA GLY A 60 -4.38 3.17 18.26
C GLY A 60 -4.65 2.98 16.77
N ALA A 61 -3.86 3.62 15.90
CA ALA A 61 -3.94 3.43 14.44
C ALA A 61 -3.69 1.99 13.98
N ALA A 62 -3.04 1.15 14.80
CA ALA A 62 -2.83 -0.27 14.51
C ALA A 62 -4.08 -1.13 14.80
N VAL A 63 -5.07 -0.63 15.57
CA VAL A 63 -6.35 -1.32 15.83
C VAL A 63 -7.19 -1.44 14.55
N VAL A 64 -7.03 -0.51 13.62
CA VAL A 64 -7.65 -0.55 12.29
C VAL A 64 -6.92 -1.58 11.44
N GLN A 65 -7.66 -2.45 10.74
CA GLN A 65 -7.03 -3.49 9.93
C GLN A 65 -6.18 -2.87 8.81
N PRO A 66 -4.95 -3.38 8.59
CA PRO A 66 -4.14 -2.94 7.48
C PRO A 66 -4.66 -3.58 6.19
N VAL A 67 -4.45 -2.90 5.07
CA VAL A 67 -4.85 -3.44 3.77
C VAL A 67 -3.85 -4.51 3.32
N PRO A 68 -4.31 -5.73 3.00
CA PRO A 68 -3.44 -6.76 2.43
C PRO A 68 -2.93 -6.34 1.04
N ARG A 69 -1.60 -6.36 0.86
CA ARG A 69 -0.84 -6.15 -0.39
C ARG A 69 -0.75 -4.72 -0.94
N TYR A 70 0.12 -3.88 -0.34
CA TYR A 70 0.69 -2.75 -1.06
C TYR A 70 2.02 -3.11 -1.76
N VAL A 71 2.99 -3.76 -1.08
CA VAL A 71 4.15 -4.41 -1.74
C VAL A 71 4.73 -5.48 -0.80
N GLU A 72 4.63 -6.77 -1.15
CA GLU A 72 5.33 -7.94 -0.53
C GLU A 72 5.39 -8.04 1.02
N GLY A 73 4.50 -7.34 1.71
CA GLY A 73 4.41 -7.29 3.17
C GLY A 73 3.36 -6.26 3.57
N ILE A 74 2.69 -6.49 4.70
CA ILE A 74 1.69 -5.55 5.23
C ILE A 74 2.45 -4.33 5.79
N MET A 75 2.79 -3.37 4.93
CA MET A 75 3.17 -2.03 5.37
C MET A 75 1.90 -1.30 5.76
N VAL A 76 1.80 -0.83 6.99
CA VAL A 76 0.65 -0.05 7.45
C VAL A 76 0.82 1.39 6.94
N PRO A 77 0.05 1.84 5.91
CA PRO A 77 0.22 3.18 5.40
C PRO A 77 -0.41 4.14 6.41
N ASN A 78 0.43 4.75 7.23
CA ASN A 78 0.07 5.84 8.14
C ASN A 78 0.42 7.21 7.54
N VAL A 79 0.60 7.29 6.21
CA VAL A 79 1.12 8.49 5.51
C VAL A 79 0.33 9.76 5.86
N PRO A 80 -1.02 9.80 5.85
CA PRO A 80 -1.75 11.01 6.23
C PRO A 80 -1.56 11.40 7.70
N LEU A 81 -1.53 10.43 8.60
CA LEU A 81 -1.29 10.66 10.03
C LEU A 81 0.14 11.18 10.27
N ALA A 82 1.12 10.59 9.59
CA ALA A 82 2.51 11.00 9.63
C ALA A 82 2.73 12.41 9.06
N LEU A 83 2.04 12.77 7.98
CA LEU A 83 2.09 14.11 7.38
C LEU A 83 1.57 15.18 8.36
N ILE A 84 0.43 14.92 8.99
CA ILE A 84 -0.18 15.85 9.95
C ILE A 84 0.69 15.98 11.20
N ALA A 85 1.21 14.84 11.69
CA ALA A 85 2.14 14.88 12.81
C ALA A 85 3.41 15.69 12.45
N ALA A 86 3.93 15.54 11.23
CA ALA A 86 5.10 16.28 10.76
C ALA A 86 4.85 17.80 10.64
N LEU A 87 3.62 18.23 10.39
CA LEU A 87 3.28 19.65 10.30
C LEU A 87 3.01 20.30 11.66
N LEU A 88 2.56 19.53 12.65
CA LEU A 88 2.11 20.05 13.95
C LEU A 88 3.17 19.94 15.04
N TRP A 89 4.10 19.00 14.93
CA TRP A 89 4.98 18.62 16.03
C TRP A 89 6.46 18.68 15.66
N THR A 90 7.30 18.73 16.68
CA THR A 90 8.74 18.76 16.50
C THR A 90 9.25 17.43 15.91
N PRO A 91 10.39 17.43 15.20
CA PRO A 91 10.94 16.22 14.60
C PRO A 91 11.19 15.09 15.61
N GLN A 92 11.59 15.43 16.85
CA GLN A 92 11.82 14.43 17.88
C GLN A 92 10.52 13.82 18.41
N GLU A 93 9.48 14.64 18.62
CA GLU A 93 8.16 14.15 19.03
C GLU A 93 7.58 13.19 18.01
N VAL A 94 7.68 13.54 16.72
CA VAL A 94 7.22 12.68 15.62
C VAL A 94 8.03 11.39 15.55
N LEU A 95 9.37 11.47 15.68
CA LEU A 95 10.25 10.30 15.65
C LEU A 95 9.90 9.30 16.77
N LEU A 96 9.77 9.80 18.01
CA LEU A 96 9.46 8.97 19.17
C LEU A 96 8.03 8.46 19.12
N GLY A 97 7.07 9.36 18.89
CA GLY A 97 5.64 9.08 18.84
C GLY A 97 5.26 8.08 17.76
N ALA A 98 5.63 8.34 16.51
CA ALA A 98 5.32 7.46 15.39
C ALA A 98 6.05 6.12 15.48
N GLY A 99 7.32 6.13 15.92
CA GLY A 99 8.15 4.93 15.99
C GLY A 99 7.71 3.98 17.08
N ILE A 100 7.67 4.46 18.33
CA ILE A 100 7.26 3.67 19.49
C ILE A 100 5.78 3.32 19.39
N GLY A 101 4.92 4.27 19.00
CA GLY A 101 3.48 4.03 18.84
C GLY A 101 3.17 2.94 17.81
N THR A 102 3.75 3.03 16.60
CA THR A 102 3.54 2.00 15.57
C THR A 102 4.10 0.64 15.99
N PHE A 103 5.29 0.62 16.62
CA PHE A 103 5.88 -0.60 17.16
C PHE A 103 4.95 -1.26 18.20
N LEU A 104 4.52 -0.50 19.21
CA LEU A 104 3.65 -1.00 20.27
C LEU A 104 2.29 -1.42 19.73
N GLY A 105 1.70 -0.65 18.82
CA GLY A 105 0.42 -0.99 18.22
C GLY A 105 0.46 -2.33 17.49
N LEU A 106 1.52 -2.59 16.71
CA LEU A 106 1.71 -3.85 16.01
C LEU A 106 2.06 -5.01 16.95
N ALA A 107 2.93 -4.78 17.93
CA ALA A 107 3.32 -5.81 18.89
C ALA A 107 2.15 -6.21 19.81
N LEU A 108 1.38 -5.24 20.32
CA LEU A 108 0.33 -5.46 21.33
C LEU A 108 -1.02 -5.81 20.70
N PHE A 109 -1.49 -5.04 19.72
CA PHE A 109 -2.84 -5.23 19.15
C PHE A 109 -2.85 -6.24 17.99
N ARG A 110 -1.74 -6.37 17.26
CA ARG A 110 -1.64 -7.30 16.13
C ARG A 110 -0.82 -8.54 16.40
N LYS A 111 -0.15 -8.62 17.55
CA LYS A 111 0.75 -9.73 17.91
C LYS A 111 1.75 -10.02 16.78
N SER A 112 2.17 -8.98 16.07
CA SER A 112 3.13 -9.11 14.99
C SER A 112 4.50 -9.48 15.55
N GLU A 113 5.28 -10.23 14.76
CA GLU A 113 6.67 -10.50 15.09
C GLU A 113 7.43 -9.20 15.39
N ILE A 114 8.31 -9.23 16.40
CA ILE A 114 9.01 -8.04 16.91
C ILE A 114 9.72 -7.30 15.77
N TRP A 115 10.39 -8.06 14.90
CA TRP A 115 11.13 -7.48 13.78
C TRP A 115 10.23 -6.76 12.76
N HIS A 116 9.00 -7.24 12.56
CA HIS A 116 8.02 -6.58 11.70
C HIS A 116 7.51 -5.29 12.31
N ALA A 117 7.24 -5.31 13.62
CA ALA A 117 6.87 -4.12 14.36
C ALA A 117 8.01 -3.09 14.32
N THR A 118 9.26 -3.52 14.44
CA THR A 118 10.45 -2.67 14.34
C THR A 118 10.58 -2.05 12.96
N LEU A 119 10.45 -2.85 11.89
CA LEU A 119 10.51 -2.36 10.51
C LEU A 119 9.44 -1.27 10.27
N ASN A 120 8.18 -1.55 10.59
CA ASN A 120 7.08 -0.61 10.38
C ASN A 120 7.21 0.64 11.26
N GLY A 121 7.69 0.50 12.50
CA GLY A 121 7.99 1.62 13.38
C GLY A 121 9.04 2.55 12.77
N ALA A 122 10.16 1.99 12.30
CA ALA A 122 11.21 2.77 11.66
C ALA A 122 10.76 3.41 10.33
N LEU A 123 10.05 2.67 9.48
CA LEU A 123 9.51 3.16 8.20
C LEU A 123 8.42 4.24 8.37
N SER A 124 7.74 4.26 9.51
CA SER A 124 6.78 5.32 9.84
C SER A 124 7.47 6.55 10.43
N ALA A 125 8.48 6.35 11.27
CA ALA A 125 9.07 7.41 12.07
C ALA A 125 10.18 8.19 11.37
N LEU A 126 11.12 7.51 10.70
CA LEU A 126 12.27 8.17 10.07
C LEU A 126 11.84 9.13 8.95
N PRO A 127 10.96 8.74 8.00
CA PRO A 127 10.45 9.67 6.99
C PRO A 127 9.63 10.81 7.58
N ALA A 128 8.81 10.54 8.59
CA ALA A 128 7.95 11.56 9.22
C ALA A 128 8.76 12.60 9.99
N ALA A 129 9.79 12.18 10.72
CA ALA A 129 10.71 13.08 11.41
C ALA A 129 11.53 13.91 10.43
N ALA A 130 11.99 13.31 9.32
CA ALA A 130 12.66 14.03 8.24
C ALA A 130 11.74 15.09 7.62
N ALA A 131 10.48 14.75 7.36
CA ALA A 131 9.48 15.70 6.87
C ALA A 131 9.28 16.86 7.88
N ALA A 132 9.11 16.56 9.16
CA ALA A 132 8.95 17.55 10.22
C ALA A 132 10.13 18.52 10.29
N ALA A 133 11.36 18.03 10.09
CA ALA A 133 12.56 18.86 10.11
C ALA A 133 12.59 19.88 8.96
N THR A 134 11.89 19.63 7.86
CA THR A 134 11.77 20.58 6.73
C THR A 134 10.68 21.62 6.91
N VAL A 135 9.75 21.43 7.85
CA VAL A 135 8.61 22.33 8.08
C VAL A 135 9.02 23.60 8.80
N GLY A 136 9.84 23.50 9.85
CA GLY A 136 10.26 24.64 10.68
C GLY A 136 10.83 25.85 9.91
N PRO A 137 11.71 25.65 8.91
CA PRO A 137 12.20 26.74 8.06
C PRO A 137 11.12 27.40 7.19
N VAL A 138 10.04 26.69 6.87
CA VAL A 138 8.96 27.15 5.96
C VAL A 138 7.80 27.81 6.72
N LEU A 139 7.52 27.32 7.94
CA LEU A 139 6.58 27.89 8.89
C LEU A 139 7.35 28.57 10.04
N PRO A 140 7.92 29.78 9.83
CA PRO A 140 8.64 30.47 10.88
C PRO A 140 7.73 30.75 12.08
N LEU A 141 8.30 30.62 13.28
CA LEU A 141 7.71 30.98 14.56
C LEU A 141 7.03 32.35 14.47
N GLY A 142 5.70 32.38 14.61
CA GLY A 142 4.92 33.62 14.57
C GLY A 142 4.15 33.89 13.27
N SER A 143 4.01 32.92 12.35
CA SER A 143 3.04 33.01 11.25
C SER A 143 1.59 32.90 11.75
N VAL A 144 1.20 33.80 12.66
CA VAL A 144 -0.16 34.01 13.12
C VAL A 144 -0.71 35.15 12.26
N GLY A 145 -1.43 34.81 11.19
CA GLY A 145 -2.03 35.83 10.35
C GLY A 145 -2.51 35.33 9.00
N GLY A 146 -3.63 34.61 8.97
CA GLY A 146 -4.57 34.46 7.84
C GLY A 146 -4.08 33.90 6.49
N ALA A 147 -2.78 33.89 6.21
CA ALA A 147 -2.21 33.47 4.95
C ALA A 147 -2.04 31.94 4.96
N LEU A 148 -2.82 31.25 4.12
CA LEU A 148 -2.75 29.81 3.96
C LEU A 148 -1.51 29.35 3.17
N ILE A 149 -0.95 30.22 2.33
CA ILE A 149 0.18 29.93 1.43
C ILE A 149 1.36 29.22 2.13
N PRO A 150 1.91 29.71 3.26
CA PRO A 150 3.03 29.03 3.92
C PRO A 150 2.67 27.63 4.44
N PHE A 151 1.42 27.40 4.88
CA PHE A 151 0.96 26.08 5.30
C PHE A 151 0.88 25.10 4.13
N PHE A 152 0.38 25.55 2.97
CA PHE A 152 0.37 24.73 1.76
C PHE A 152 1.79 24.43 1.25
N ALA A 153 2.70 25.41 1.30
CA ALA A 153 4.10 25.22 0.92
C ALA A 153 4.81 24.21 1.85
N ALA A 154 4.61 24.35 3.16
CA ALA A 154 5.15 23.42 4.16
C ALA A 154 4.56 22.02 4.00
N ALA A 155 3.25 21.90 3.79
CA ALA A 155 2.59 20.62 3.56
C ALA A 155 3.12 19.94 2.28
N LEU A 156 3.29 20.68 1.19
CA LEU A 156 3.83 20.13 -0.05
C LEU A 156 5.27 19.62 0.12
N MET A 157 6.12 20.40 0.79
CA MET A 157 7.50 20.02 1.12
C MET A 157 7.53 18.77 2.01
N ALA A 158 6.74 18.77 3.09
CA ALA A 158 6.64 17.65 4.02
C ALA A 158 6.14 16.38 3.31
N THR A 159 5.11 16.47 2.46
CA THR A 159 4.62 15.32 1.68
C THR A 159 5.71 14.80 0.75
N ALA A 160 6.42 15.66 0.02
CA ALA A 160 7.49 15.24 -0.88
C ALA A 160 8.61 14.50 -0.14
N VAL A 161 9.07 15.03 1.00
CA VAL A 161 10.09 14.39 1.83
C VAL A 161 9.59 13.07 2.38
N LEU A 162 8.37 13.04 2.92
CA LEU A 162 7.75 11.84 3.48
C LEU A 162 7.68 10.72 2.45
N VAL A 163 7.17 11.02 1.24
CA VAL A 163 7.05 10.10 0.11
C VAL A 163 8.40 9.57 -0.34
N VAL A 164 9.37 10.46 -0.57
CA VAL A 164 10.68 10.07 -1.10
C VAL A 164 11.43 9.25 -0.06
N ALA A 165 11.49 9.70 1.20
CA ALA A 165 12.18 8.97 2.25
C ALA A 165 11.52 7.61 2.52
N HIS A 166 10.18 7.55 2.57
CA HIS A 166 9.47 6.29 2.77
C HIS A 166 9.72 5.32 1.59
N SER A 167 9.58 5.79 0.35
CA SER A 167 9.79 4.94 -0.84
C SER A 167 11.24 4.43 -0.94
N VAL A 168 12.24 5.25 -0.58
CA VAL A 168 13.64 4.82 -0.55
C VAL A 168 13.85 3.70 0.48
N LEU A 169 13.37 3.87 1.71
CA LEU A 169 13.54 2.85 2.74
C LEU A 169 12.77 1.56 2.39
N SER A 170 11.57 1.68 1.84
CA SER A 170 10.78 0.53 1.39
C SER A 170 11.45 -0.20 0.21
N ALA A 171 11.99 0.54 -0.77
CA ALA A 171 12.72 -0.05 -1.89
C ALA A 171 14.05 -0.69 -1.46
N CYS A 172 14.76 -0.12 -0.48
CA CYS A 172 15.93 -0.75 0.12
C CYS A 172 15.58 -2.09 0.78
N TYR A 173 14.49 -2.12 1.54
CA TYR A 173 14.00 -3.35 2.17
C TYR A 173 13.70 -4.43 1.12
N LEU A 174 12.94 -4.09 0.07
CA LEU A 174 12.56 -5.02 -1.00
C LEU A 174 13.77 -5.49 -1.81
N SER A 175 14.72 -4.61 -2.10
CA SER A 175 15.96 -4.97 -2.80
C SER A 175 16.76 -6.00 -1.99
N VAL A 176 16.83 -5.81 -0.67
CA VAL A 176 17.52 -6.72 0.26
C VAL A 176 16.77 -8.05 0.42
N GLN A 177 15.43 -8.02 0.49
CA GLN A 177 14.59 -9.20 0.68
C GLN A 177 14.51 -10.06 -0.59
N SER A 178 14.18 -9.42 -1.72
CA SER A 178 13.83 -10.08 -2.98
C SER A 178 15.01 -10.18 -3.95
N ARG A 179 16.20 -9.66 -3.57
CA ARG A 179 17.44 -9.61 -4.37
C ARG A 179 17.26 -8.96 -5.75
N ARG A 180 16.32 -8.03 -5.85
CA ARG A 180 16.02 -7.26 -7.06
C ARG A 180 16.78 -5.93 -7.08
N PRO A 181 17.08 -5.37 -8.27
CA PRO A 181 17.81 -4.11 -8.37
C PRO A 181 16.99 -2.93 -7.82
N PHE A 182 17.56 -2.22 -6.84
CA PHE A 182 16.93 -1.08 -6.16
C PHE A 182 16.31 -0.05 -7.11
N PHE A 183 17.07 0.43 -8.10
CA PHE A 183 16.62 1.54 -8.95
C PHE A 183 15.40 1.21 -9.81
N HIS A 184 15.32 -0.04 -10.26
CA HIS A 184 14.16 -0.52 -11.02
C HIS A 184 12.90 -0.44 -10.15
N ASP A 185 12.96 -1.00 -8.94
CA ASP A 185 11.81 -1.08 -8.04
C ASP A 185 11.44 0.29 -7.48
N TRP A 186 12.43 1.13 -7.15
CA TRP A 186 12.20 2.47 -6.61
C TRP A 186 11.57 3.41 -7.64
N LEU A 187 12.12 3.47 -8.88
CA LEU A 187 11.59 4.35 -9.93
C LEU A 187 10.19 3.91 -10.35
N HIS A 188 9.98 2.60 -10.44
CA HIS A 188 8.66 2.04 -10.74
C HIS A 188 7.65 2.38 -9.63
N HIS A 189 8.03 2.26 -8.35
CA HIS A 189 7.16 2.63 -7.23
C HIS A 189 6.80 4.12 -7.20
N LEU A 190 7.76 4.99 -7.56
CA LEU A 190 7.52 6.44 -7.66
C LEU A 190 6.61 6.79 -8.84
N ALA A 191 6.74 6.09 -9.97
CA ALA A 191 5.97 6.36 -11.19
C ALA A 191 4.50 5.92 -11.11
N GLN A 192 4.18 4.90 -10.30
CA GLN A 192 2.85 4.27 -10.35
C GLN A 192 1.73 5.04 -9.64
N ASN A 193 2.04 5.91 -8.67
CA ASN A 193 0.99 6.60 -7.89
C ASN A 193 1.42 7.98 -7.33
N PRO A 194 2.02 8.88 -8.11
CA PRO A 194 2.48 10.16 -7.58
C PRO A 194 1.31 11.00 -7.05
N ALA A 195 0.20 11.13 -7.79
CA ALA A 195 -0.91 12.01 -7.44
C ALA A 195 -1.65 11.57 -6.16
N ASN A 196 -1.84 10.26 -5.96
CA ASN A 196 -2.57 9.74 -4.80
C ASN A 196 -1.87 10.10 -3.47
N GLN A 197 -0.54 10.22 -3.49
CA GLN A 197 0.25 10.54 -2.30
C GLN A 197 0.07 11.99 -1.84
N PHE A 198 -0.41 12.88 -2.72
CA PHE A 198 -0.65 14.29 -2.39
C PHE A 198 -2.08 14.59 -1.95
N ILE A 199 -3.03 13.65 -2.03
CA ILE A 199 -4.45 13.89 -1.71
C ILE A 199 -4.64 14.40 -0.28
N ALA A 200 -3.82 13.93 0.67
CA ALA A 200 -3.88 14.38 2.06
C ALA A 200 -3.29 15.79 2.30
N THR A 201 -2.54 16.33 1.34
CA THR A 201 -1.77 17.58 1.50
C THR A 201 -2.65 18.81 1.79
N PRO A 202 -3.75 19.06 1.04
CA PRO A 202 -4.60 20.23 1.31
C PRO A 202 -5.25 20.16 2.69
N LEU A 203 -5.74 18.99 3.08
CA LEU A 203 -6.36 18.79 4.39
C LEU A 203 -5.33 19.01 5.51
N ALA A 204 -4.12 18.46 5.36
CA ALA A 204 -3.05 18.62 6.33
C ALA A 204 -2.62 20.09 6.48
N ALA A 205 -2.56 20.85 5.38
CA ALA A 205 -2.29 22.29 5.40
C ALA A 205 -3.38 23.08 6.15
N ILE A 206 -4.66 22.76 5.91
CA ILE A 206 -5.79 23.41 6.59
C ILE A 206 -5.78 23.11 8.09
N LEU A 207 -5.51 21.86 8.49
CA LEU A 207 -5.45 21.47 9.90
C LEU A 207 -4.25 22.11 10.61
N ALA A 208 -3.10 22.23 9.94
CA ALA A 208 -1.96 22.96 10.46
C ALA A 208 -2.28 24.46 10.66
N ALA A 209 -2.94 25.08 9.68
CA ALA A 209 -3.39 26.47 9.77
C ALA A 209 -4.42 26.67 10.91
N ALA A 210 -5.35 25.74 11.07
CA ALA A 210 -6.33 25.75 12.14
C ALA A 210 -5.66 25.61 13.52
N SER A 211 -4.70 24.69 13.66
CA SER A 211 -3.95 24.53 14.91
C SER A 211 -3.14 25.77 15.25
N ALA A 212 -2.55 26.45 14.27
CA ALA A 212 -1.79 27.69 14.49
C ALA A 212 -2.68 28.86 14.93
N SER A 213 -4.00 28.80 14.68
CA SER A 213 -4.95 29.83 15.08
C SER A 213 -5.41 29.74 16.53
N VAL A 214 -5.14 28.62 17.22
CA VAL A 214 -5.55 28.40 18.62
C VAL A 214 -4.33 28.20 19.50
N PRO A 215 -4.16 28.99 20.58
CA PRO A 215 -3.05 28.77 21.50
C PRO A 215 -3.24 27.48 22.30
N GLY A 216 -2.14 26.72 22.44
CA GLY A 216 -2.08 25.51 23.25
C GLY A 216 -1.96 24.22 22.43
N GLU A 217 -1.24 23.25 23.00
CA GLU A 217 -0.91 21.98 22.34
C GLU A 217 -2.11 21.03 22.24
N ALA A 218 -3.11 21.19 23.11
CA ALA A 218 -4.28 20.31 23.17
C ALA A 218 -5.04 20.25 21.84
N VAL A 219 -5.16 21.37 21.12
CA VAL A 219 -5.82 21.41 19.81
C VAL A 219 -5.03 20.60 18.79
N GLY A 220 -3.71 20.76 18.75
CA GLY A 220 -2.85 19.96 17.88
C GLY A 220 -3.00 18.46 18.14
N VAL A 221 -3.09 18.05 19.42
CA VAL A 221 -3.28 16.63 19.79
C VAL A 221 -4.64 16.13 19.31
N VAL A 222 -5.69 16.91 19.53
CA VAL A 222 -7.06 16.57 19.10
C VAL A 222 -7.14 16.45 17.58
N LEU A 223 -6.54 17.39 16.83
CA LEU A 223 -6.53 17.34 15.36
C LEU A 223 -5.73 16.13 14.84
N THR A 224 -4.58 15.84 15.46
CA THR A 224 -3.78 14.65 15.12
C THR A 224 -4.57 13.37 15.41
N ALA A 225 -5.26 13.29 16.55
CA ALA A 225 -6.09 12.16 16.93
C ALA A 225 -7.32 12.01 16.01
N ALA A 226 -7.97 13.10 15.63
CA ALA A 226 -9.09 13.10 14.69
C ALA A 226 -8.70 12.49 13.34
N CYS A 227 -7.48 12.75 12.87
CA CYS A 227 -6.98 12.13 11.64
C CYS A 227 -6.68 10.64 11.81
N ALA A 228 -6.22 10.21 12.99
CA ALA A 228 -6.12 8.79 13.28
C ALA A 228 -7.49 8.10 13.30
N LEU A 229 -8.55 8.79 13.76
CA LEU A 229 -9.92 8.29 13.70
C LEU A 229 -10.49 8.25 12.27
N ALA A 230 -9.93 8.99 11.33
CA ALA A 230 -10.30 8.94 9.91
C ALA A 230 -9.57 7.83 9.12
N LEU A 231 -8.49 7.26 9.68
CA LEU A 231 -7.76 6.14 9.05
C LEU A 231 -8.62 4.90 8.72
N PRO A 232 -9.61 4.47 9.54
CA PRO A 232 -10.51 3.38 9.15
C PRO A 232 -11.22 3.65 7.84
N LEU A 233 -11.71 4.87 7.61
CA LEU A 233 -12.41 5.23 6.38
C LEU A 233 -11.46 5.15 5.18
N ALA A 234 -10.27 5.74 5.30
CA ALA A 234 -9.26 5.68 4.24
C ALA A 234 -8.80 4.25 3.92
N ARG A 235 -8.71 3.38 4.93
CA ARG A 235 -8.33 1.96 4.74
C ARG A 235 -9.47 1.11 4.20
N GLN A 236 -10.72 1.44 4.53
CA GLN A 236 -11.90 0.77 3.96
C GLN A 236 -11.96 0.96 2.45
N GLU A 237 -11.78 2.18 1.94
CA GLU A 237 -11.76 2.46 0.50
C GLU A 237 -10.72 1.61 -0.23
N LEU A 238 -9.51 1.53 0.32
CA LEU A 238 -8.45 0.72 -0.28
C LEU A 238 -8.73 -0.78 -0.14
N ALA A 239 -9.30 -1.24 0.98
CA ALA A 239 -9.73 -2.63 1.13
C ALA A 239 -10.83 -3.01 0.12
N TYR A 240 -11.81 -2.13 -0.13
CA TYR A 240 -12.83 -2.32 -1.16
C TYR A 240 -12.22 -2.41 -2.55
N TYR A 241 -11.21 -1.60 -2.85
CA TYR A 241 -10.49 -1.68 -4.12
C TYR A 241 -9.82 -3.06 -4.30
N HIS A 242 -9.11 -3.55 -3.29
CA HIS A 242 -8.47 -4.87 -3.36
C HIS A 242 -9.48 -6.01 -3.41
N GLN A 243 -10.54 -5.94 -2.60
CA GLN A 243 -11.63 -6.91 -2.63
C GLN A 243 -12.29 -6.96 -4.00
N SER A 244 -12.45 -5.82 -4.68
CA SER A 244 -12.97 -5.77 -6.04
C SER A 244 -12.02 -6.43 -7.05
N GLN A 245 -10.70 -6.35 -6.86
CA GLN A 245 -9.73 -7.03 -7.73
C GLN A 245 -9.77 -8.56 -7.51
N GLU A 246 -9.82 -9.02 -6.26
CA GLU A 246 -9.95 -10.44 -5.94
C GLU A 246 -11.25 -11.02 -6.50
N MET A 247 -12.37 -10.31 -6.32
CA MET A 247 -13.65 -10.69 -6.91
C MET A 247 -13.59 -10.77 -8.44
N LEU A 248 -12.86 -9.87 -9.10
CA LEU A 248 -12.65 -9.94 -10.55
C LEU A 248 -11.86 -11.20 -10.94
N GLU A 249 -10.80 -11.54 -10.21
CA GLU A 249 -10.03 -12.77 -10.45
C GLU A 249 -10.88 -14.03 -10.23
N GLU A 250 -11.73 -14.06 -9.20
CA GLU A 250 -12.68 -15.16 -8.94
C GLU A 250 -13.73 -15.29 -10.04
N ILE A 251 -14.28 -14.17 -10.53
CA ILE A 251 -15.23 -14.16 -11.65
C ILE A 251 -14.55 -14.72 -12.91
N VAL A 252 -13.32 -14.28 -13.21
CA VAL A 252 -12.54 -14.77 -14.35
C VAL A 252 -12.29 -16.28 -14.22
N GLU A 253 -11.88 -16.75 -13.04
CA GLU A 253 -11.69 -18.17 -12.77
C GLU A 253 -12.98 -18.97 -12.97
N ALA A 254 -14.12 -18.47 -12.49
CA ALA A 254 -15.41 -19.11 -12.68
C ALA A 254 -15.80 -19.20 -14.18
N ILE A 255 -15.57 -18.13 -14.94
CA ILE A 255 -15.80 -18.11 -16.40
C ILE A 255 -14.91 -19.14 -17.10
N VAL A 256 -13.61 -19.17 -16.77
CA VAL A 256 -12.66 -20.12 -17.36
C VAL A 256 -13.05 -21.56 -17.01
N GLN A 257 -13.53 -21.84 -15.79
CA GLN A 257 -14.04 -23.16 -15.42
C GLN A 257 -15.30 -23.55 -16.20
N VAL A 258 -16.20 -22.60 -16.49
CA VAL A 258 -17.35 -22.84 -17.36
C VAL A 258 -16.89 -23.13 -18.79
N LEU A 259 -15.94 -22.35 -19.30
CA LEU A 259 -15.35 -22.56 -20.63
C LEU A 259 -14.68 -23.94 -20.74
N ASP A 260 -13.97 -24.38 -19.71
CA ASP A 260 -13.31 -25.69 -19.66
C ASP A 260 -14.31 -26.86 -19.72
N ARG A 261 -15.54 -26.66 -19.23
CA ARG A 261 -16.62 -27.65 -19.40
C ARG A 261 -17.16 -27.71 -20.83
N VAL A 262 -17.11 -26.59 -21.55
CA VAL A 262 -17.54 -26.50 -22.96
C VAL A 262 -16.44 -27.01 -23.89
N MET A 263 -15.19 -26.67 -23.59
CA MET A 263 -14.00 -27.05 -24.33
C MET A 263 -12.96 -27.62 -23.36
N PRO A 264 -12.86 -28.96 -23.25
CA PRO A 264 -11.89 -29.61 -22.36
C PRO A 264 -10.46 -29.13 -22.64
N GLY A 265 -9.77 -28.63 -21.61
CA GLY A 265 -8.40 -28.13 -21.70
C GLY A 265 -8.29 -26.63 -21.93
N ALA A 266 -9.41 -25.91 -22.05
CA ALA A 266 -9.41 -24.45 -22.18
C ALA A 266 -8.81 -23.76 -20.96
N ARG A 267 -8.99 -24.30 -19.75
CA ARG A 267 -8.37 -23.73 -18.54
C ARG A 267 -6.86 -23.76 -18.62
N GLU A 268 -6.28 -24.92 -18.90
CA GLU A 268 -4.83 -25.10 -19.00
C GLU A 268 -4.25 -24.30 -20.17
N HIS A 269 -4.98 -24.20 -21.28
CA HIS A 269 -4.62 -23.36 -22.41
C HIS A 269 -4.55 -21.88 -22.00
N SER A 270 -5.62 -21.34 -21.42
CA SER A 270 -5.70 -19.95 -20.97
C SER A 270 -4.65 -19.60 -19.92
N GLU A 271 -4.34 -20.52 -18.99
CA GLU A 271 -3.25 -20.33 -18.03
C GLU A 271 -1.88 -20.22 -18.71
N ARG A 272 -1.56 -21.12 -19.65
CA ARG A 272 -0.29 -21.05 -20.40
C ARG A 272 -0.19 -19.79 -21.25
N VAL A 273 -1.26 -19.43 -21.97
CA VAL A 273 -1.32 -18.22 -22.80
C VAL A 273 -1.14 -16.97 -21.93
N SER A 274 -1.81 -16.91 -20.78
CA SER A 274 -1.66 -15.81 -19.83
C SER A 274 -0.24 -15.69 -19.29
N ALA A 275 0.40 -16.81 -18.91
CA ALA A 275 1.78 -16.81 -18.45
C ALA A 275 2.76 -16.30 -19.53
N ILE A 276 2.61 -16.76 -20.77
CA ILE A 276 3.44 -16.33 -21.91
C ILE A 276 3.20 -14.85 -22.21
N ALA A 277 1.95 -14.39 -22.22
CA ALA A 277 1.59 -13.00 -22.48
C ALA A 277 2.19 -12.06 -21.42
N VAL A 278 2.04 -12.40 -20.14
CA VAL A 278 2.62 -11.61 -19.03
C VAL A 278 4.13 -11.56 -19.11
N GLU A 279 4.81 -12.68 -19.37
CA GLU A 279 6.27 -12.69 -19.48
C GLU A 279 6.76 -11.91 -20.71
N THR A 280 6.03 -11.98 -21.83
CA THR A 280 6.32 -11.19 -23.03
C THR A 280 6.15 -9.69 -22.73
N GLY A 281 5.03 -9.31 -22.11
CA GLY A 281 4.78 -7.93 -21.69
C GLY A 281 5.84 -7.39 -20.74
N ARG A 282 6.29 -8.21 -19.79
CA ARG A 282 7.35 -7.85 -18.84
C ARG A 282 8.67 -7.57 -19.56
N ARG A 283 9.05 -8.42 -20.51
CA ARG A 283 10.26 -8.23 -21.33
C ARG A 283 10.19 -6.99 -22.23
N LEU A 284 8.98 -6.59 -22.62
CA LEU A 284 8.72 -5.36 -23.38
C LEU A 284 8.65 -4.11 -22.49
N GLY A 285 8.82 -4.24 -21.17
CA GLY A 285 8.82 -3.11 -20.23
C GLY A 285 7.42 -2.56 -19.92
N LEU A 286 6.36 -3.37 -20.07
CA LEU A 286 5.02 -2.96 -19.65
C LEU A 286 4.94 -2.79 -18.12
N SER A 287 4.14 -1.82 -17.66
CA SER A 287 3.90 -1.58 -16.23
C SER A 287 3.18 -2.75 -15.57
N GLU A 288 3.34 -2.96 -14.26
CA GLU A 288 2.60 -4.02 -13.54
C GLU A 288 1.08 -3.91 -13.71
N GLN A 289 0.54 -2.70 -13.77
CA GLN A 289 -0.89 -2.49 -14.02
C GLN A 289 -1.29 -3.00 -15.42
N SER A 290 -0.45 -2.73 -16.44
CA SER A 290 -0.62 -3.28 -17.78
C SER A 290 -0.47 -4.80 -17.81
N LEU A 291 0.43 -5.38 -17.00
CA LEU A 291 0.62 -6.83 -16.90
C LEU A 291 -0.58 -7.51 -16.24
N VAL A 292 -1.21 -6.90 -15.22
CA VAL A 292 -2.46 -7.38 -14.61
C VAL A 292 -3.58 -7.38 -15.64
N THR A 293 -3.76 -6.28 -16.38
CA THR A 293 -4.75 -6.20 -17.46
C THR A 293 -4.48 -7.25 -18.55
N LEU A 294 -3.22 -7.41 -18.96
CA LEU A 294 -2.82 -8.39 -19.97
C LEU A 294 -3.06 -9.83 -19.50
N ARG A 295 -2.79 -10.12 -18.23
CA ARG A 295 -3.10 -11.41 -17.61
C ARG A 295 -4.58 -11.72 -17.71
N LEU A 296 -5.43 -10.77 -17.28
CA LEU A 296 -6.88 -10.92 -17.27
C LEU A 296 -7.44 -11.09 -18.69
N ALA A 297 -6.98 -10.25 -19.63
CA ALA A 297 -7.37 -10.31 -21.03
C ALA A 297 -6.98 -11.64 -21.68
N ALA A 298 -5.76 -12.13 -21.42
CA ALA A 298 -5.30 -13.41 -21.94
C ALA A 298 -6.09 -14.60 -21.37
N ARG A 299 -6.48 -14.56 -20.09
CA ARG A 299 -7.33 -15.62 -19.49
C ARG A 299 -8.72 -15.66 -20.10
N LEU A 300 -9.26 -14.49 -20.48
CA LEU A 300 -10.59 -14.33 -21.06
C LEU A 300 -10.63 -14.31 -22.59
N HIS A 301 -9.51 -14.48 -23.29
CA HIS A 301 -9.46 -14.21 -24.74
C HIS A 301 -10.46 -15.05 -25.56
N ASP A 302 -10.73 -16.28 -25.12
CA ASP A 302 -11.67 -17.22 -25.76
C ASP A 302 -13.07 -17.22 -25.10
N VAL A 303 -13.40 -16.26 -24.23
CA VAL A 303 -14.71 -16.21 -23.57
C VAL A 303 -15.88 -16.10 -24.55
N GLY A 304 -15.64 -15.54 -25.75
CA GLY A 304 -16.64 -15.40 -26.81
C GLY A 304 -17.24 -16.74 -27.28
N ILE A 305 -16.53 -17.85 -27.10
CA ILE A 305 -17.01 -19.20 -27.43
C ILE A 305 -18.29 -19.55 -26.64
N LEU A 306 -18.47 -18.96 -25.44
CA LEU A 306 -19.69 -19.14 -24.65
C LEU A 306 -20.92 -18.45 -25.26
N THR A 307 -20.72 -17.44 -26.12
CA THR A 307 -21.79 -16.67 -26.78
C THR A 307 -22.19 -17.26 -28.13
N GLU A 308 -21.37 -18.17 -28.66
CA GLU A 308 -21.79 -19.00 -29.78
C GLU A 308 -23.00 -19.79 -29.28
N SER A 309 -24.19 -19.41 -29.77
CA SER A 309 -25.46 -20.05 -29.44
C SER A 309 -25.53 -21.52 -29.84
N ASN A 310 -24.38 -22.12 -30.21
CA ASN A 310 -24.24 -23.48 -30.63
C ASN A 310 -22.89 -24.08 -30.25
N VAL A 311 -22.88 -24.64 -29.05
CA VAL A 311 -21.99 -25.75 -28.69
C VAL A 311 -22.39 -27.06 -29.45
N ALA A 312 -23.05 -26.96 -30.62
CA ALA A 312 -23.25 -28.05 -31.57
C ALA A 312 -23.60 -27.46 -32.94
N GLY A 313 -22.83 -27.60 -34.01
CA GLY A 313 -22.09 -28.79 -34.41
C GLY A 313 -21.25 -28.57 -35.66
N GLU A 314 -20.26 -29.44 -35.83
CA GLU A 314 -19.19 -29.33 -36.82
C GLU A 314 -19.67 -29.51 -38.29
N THR A 315 -19.40 -28.65 -39.30
CA THR A 315 -19.69 -29.03 -40.72
C THR A 315 -18.64 -28.69 -41.79
N GLY A 316 -17.49 -29.36 -41.78
CA GLY A 316 -16.63 -29.50 -42.98
C GLY A 316 -15.20 -29.97 -42.68
N PRO A 317 -14.61 -30.93 -43.44
CA PRO A 317 -13.42 -31.69 -43.03
C PRO A 317 -12.13 -30.90 -42.79
N GLY A 318 -12.12 -29.58 -43.04
CA GLY A 318 -10.97 -28.69 -42.80
C GLY A 318 -11.20 -27.47 -41.90
N ALA A 319 -12.33 -27.31 -41.20
CA ALA A 319 -12.46 -26.14 -40.31
C ALA A 319 -11.64 -26.28 -39.02
N THR A 320 -11.31 -25.15 -38.38
CA THR A 320 -10.86 -25.19 -36.98
C THR A 320 -11.96 -25.82 -36.13
N PRO A 321 -11.64 -26.56 -35.05
CA PRO A 321 -12.67 -27.24 -34.26
C PRO A 321 -13.86 -26.33 -33.88
N GLY A 322 -13.59 -25.05 -33.57
CA GLY A 322 -14.63 -24.04 -33.30
C GLY A 322 -15.50 -23.70 -34.52
N ASN A 323 -14.92 -23.39 -35.68
CA ASN A 323 -15.67 -22.94 -36.87
C ASN A 323 -16.53 -24.02 -37.50
N ARG A 324 -16.09 -25.28 -37.37
CA ARG A 324 -16.91 -26.37 -37.80
C ARG A 324 -18.21 -26.27 -36.99
N LEU A 325 -18.13 -26.10 -35.66
CA LEU A 325 -19.26 -26.15 -34.72
C LEU A 325 -20.35 -25.08 -34.98
N ILE A 326 -19.94 -23.92 -35.49
CA ILE A 326 -20.82 -22.79 -35.80
C ILE A 326 -21.64 -23.02 -37.08
N ALA A 327 -21.16 -23.87 -38.01
CA ALA A 327 -21.70 -23.97 -39.37
C ALA A 327 -22.93 -24.91 -39.53
N ARG A 328 -23.39 -25.60 -38.48
CA ARG A 328 -24.50 -26.58 -38.54
C ARG A 328 -25.84 -26.05 -38.03
N ILE A 329 -25.92 -24.77 -37.68
CA ILE A 329 -27.09 -24.21 -37.00
C ILE A 329 -27.78 -23.22 -37.92
N PRO A 330 -29.09 -23.42 -38.19
CA PRO A 330 -29.81 -22.56 -39.10
C PRO A 330 -29.97 -21.18 -38.47
N ASN A 331 -29.54 -20.17 -39.21
CA ASN A 331 -29.72 -18.77 -38.85
C ASN A 331 -31.23 -18.49 -38.78
N ARG A 332 -31.75 -18.19 -37.59
CA ARG A 332 -33.07 -17.58 -37.42
C ARG A 332 -32.91 -16.35 -36.55
N MET A 333 -33.28 -15.22 -37.15
CA MET A 333 -33.65 -13.97 -36.47
C MET A 333 -34.60 -14.24 -35.31
#